data_AF-A0A6D2K318-F1
#
_entry.id   AF-A0A6D2K318-F1
#
_cell.length_a   1.000
_cell.length_b   1.000
_cell.length_c   1.000
_cell.angle_alpha   90.00
_cell.angle_beta   90.00
_cell.angle_gamma   90.00
#
_symmetry.space_group_name_H-M   'P 1'
#
loop_
_entity.id
_entity.type
_entity.pdbx_description
1 polymer ?
#
loop_
_entity_poly.entity_id
_entity_poly.type
_entity_poly.pdbx_seq_one_letter_code
_entity_poly.pdbx_strand_id
1 'polypeptide(L)'
;MFSRGKYERDRHVRQKKLRDQSKSEPEEEIKEYLQAKKAQKASSERFVWWKKIGKDVEHGKPLDQLFSIKAQKRRHREKMAELEKLKKAKEKRAAERARHEEDMALLARERSRAELQDWEKKEEEFCFDQSKVRSKIRLRQGRAKPIDVLYKHLHDDSESDDMEIELSSEPYMVFKGLTVQDLEELRDDIKTYLDSDRETSTRVKYWESLLVVCDWELTEARKRDAIELLAQEKGLHSGVEADVRRLLDGKTHSELVQMQLHIESQLFSGVAKVVEYWEAVLKLLDIYKAKACLKEIHAETMIRHVHRLENVSSDPEEESFSQEEADDMEAEEAACSFSPELMHGDYDREEAIDSRGRQEAT
;
A
#
# COMPACT_ATOMS: atom_id res chain seq x y z
N MET A 1 -14.63 52.49 -74.76
CA MET A 1 -16.06 52.11 -74.55
C MET A 1 -16.10 50.59 -74.53
N PHE A 2 -16.49 49.89 -73.47
CA PHE A 2 -17.88 49.55 -73.11
C PHE A 2 -17.97 49.18 -71.61
N SER A 3 -18.67 49.97 -70.78
CA SER A 3 -18.94 49.65 -69.36
C SER A 3 -20.41 49.91 -68.97
N ARG A 4 -21.37 49.64 -69.88
CA ARG A 4 -22.82 49.81 -69.63
C ARG A 4 -23.62 48.50 -69.55
N GLY A 5 -23.12 47.37 -70.04
CA GLY A 5 -23.89 46.12 -70.15
C GLY A 5 -23.92 45.19 -68.92
N LYS A 6 -23.26 45.54 -67.81
CA LYS A 6 -23.26 44.72 -66.58
C LYS A 6 -24.29 45.20 -65.55
N TYR A 7 -24.54 46.51 -65.44
CA TYR A 7 -25.43 47.06 -64.42
C TYR A 7 -26.93 46.78 -64.66
N GLU A 8 -27.37 46.67 -65.91
CA GLU A 8 -28.80 46.43 -66.23
C GLU A 8 -29.24 44.96 -66.05
N ARG A 9 -28.31 44.00 -66.21
CA ARG A 9 -28.62 42.57 -66.02
C ARG A 9 -28.87 42.21 -64.56
N ASP A 10 -28.09 42.78 -63.64
CA ASP A 10 -28.21 42.44 -62.20
C ASP A 10 -29.52 42.95 -61.58
N ARG A 11 -30.07 44.07 -62.08
CA ARG A 11 -31.35 44.61 -61.59
C ARG A 11 -32.52 43.71 -62.00
N HIS A 12 -32.50 43.22 -63.25
CA HIS A 12 -33.57 42.39 -63.79
C HIS A 12 -33.60 40.99 -63.13
N VAL A 13 -32.44 40.46 -62.75
CA VAL A 13 -32.33 39.17 -62.04
C VAL A 13 -32.88 39.28 -60.60
N ARG A 14 -32.57 40.38 -59.88
CA ARG A 14 -33.09 40.57 -58.52
C ARG A 14 -34.61 40.77 -58.49
N GLN A 15 -35.17 41.52 -59.45
CA GLN A 15 -36.61 41.75 -59.52
C GLN A 15 -37.39 40.48 -59.89
N LYS A 16 -36.81 39.61 -60.74
CA LYS A 16 -37.39 38.30 -61.05
C LYS A 16 -37.39 37.38 -59.83
N LYS A 17 -36.30 37.38 -59.05
CA LYS A 17 -36.15 36.52 -57.86
C LYS A 17 -37.15 36.87 -56.74
N LEU A 18 -37.40 38.15 -56.50
CA LEU A 18 -38.38 38.60 -55.50
C LEU A 18 -39.83 38.28 -55.90
N ARG A 19 -40.13 38.32 -57.21
CA ARG A 19 -41.48 37.99 -57.73
C ARG A 19 -41.74 36.49 -57.75
N ASP A 20 -40.70 35.67 -57.94
CA ASP A 20 -40.80 34.22 -57.84
C ASP A 20 -40.91 33.77 -56.37
N GLN A 21 -40.24 34.46 -55.43
CA GLN A 21 -40.35 34.20 -53.98
C GLN A 21 -41.74 34.54 -53.41
N SER A 22 -42.33 35.69 -53.76
CA SER A 22 -43.68 36.04 -53.25
C SER A 22 -44.81 35.18 -53.85
N LYS A 23 -44.54 34.40 -54.91
CA LYS A 23 -45.49 33.46 -55.49
C LYS A 23 -45.38 32.05 -54.89
N SER A 24 -44.22 31.66 -54.37
CA SER A 24 -44.01 30.33 -53.78
C SER A 24 -44.48 30.22 -52.33
N GLU A 25 -44.46 31.31 -51.56
CA GLU A 25 -44.83 31.33 -50.14
C GLU A 25 -46.26 30.83 -49.83
N PRO A 26 -47.34 31.24 -50.53
CA PRO A 26 -48.69 30.74 -50.23
C PRO A 26 -48.95 29.31 -50.74
N GLU A 27 -48.14 28.79 -51.66
CA GLU A 27 -48.27 27.40 -52.15
C GLU A 27 -47.57 26.38 -51.25
N GLU A 28 -46.52 26.78 -50.55
CA GLU A 28 -45.79 25.92 -49.61
C GLU A 28 -46.59 25.70 -48.31
N GLU A 29 -47.23 26.73 -47.77
CA GLU A 29 -48.08 26.61 -46.56
C GLU A 29 -49.28 25.66 -46.78
N ILE A 30 -49.90 25.70 -47.97
CA ILE A 30 -51.02 24.80 -48.31
C ILE A 30 -50.53 23.35 -48.42
N LYS A 31 -49.33 23.13 -48.95
CA LYS A 31 -48.73 21.78 -49.05
C LYS A 31 -48.39 21.22 -47.67
N GLU A 32 -47.90 22.05 -46.76
CA GLU A 32 -47.59 21.65 -45.38
C GLU A 32 -48.86 21.29 -44.60
N TYR A 33 -49.94 22.08 -44.73
CA TYR A 33 -51.24 21.78 -44.12
C TYR A 33 -51.85 20.46 -44.64
N LEU A 34 -51.74 20.18 -45.94
CA LEU A 34 -52.20 18.92 -46.53
C LEU A 34 -51.35 17.72 -46.09
N GLN A 35 -50.03 17.90 -45.90
CA GLN A 35 -49.17 16.85 -45.35
C GLN A 35 -49.48 16.55 -43.88
N ALA A 36 -49.73 17.57 -43.05
CA ALA A 36 -50.12 17.39 -41.65
C ALA A 36 -51.46 16.64 -41.51
N LYS A 37 -52.46 16.97 -42.35
CA LYS A 37 -53.74 16.24 -42.43
C LYS A 37 -53.57 14.79 -42.87
N LYS A 38 -52.65 14.52 -43.80
CA LYS A 38 -52.34 13.16 -44.27
C LYS A 38 -51.62 12.33 -43.19
N ALA A 39 -50.76 12.95 -42.38
CA ALA A 39 -50.10 12.31 -41.26
C ALA A 39 -51.08 11.93 -40.13
N GLN A 40 -52.08 12.78 -39.83
CA GLN A 40 -53.13 12.44 -38.86
C GLN A 40 -54.00 11.25 -39.28
N LYS A 41 -54.28 11.08 -40.58
CA LYS A 41 -55.07 9.94 -41.08
C LYS A 41 -54.29 8.61 -41.02
N ALA A 42 -52.95 8.68 -41.06
CA ALA A 42 -52.10 7.49 -41.07
C ALA A 42 -51.97 6.80 -39.70
N SER A 43 -52.25 7.47 -38.57
CA SER A 43 -52.04 6.87 -37.24
C SER A 43 -53.20 5.98 -36.75
N SER A 44 -54.31 5.88 -37.49
CA SER A 44 -55.53 5.19 -37.04
C SER A 44 -55.92 3.93 -37.84
N GLU A 45 -55.28 3.61 -38.96
CA GLU A 45 -55.66 2.44 -39.78
C GLU A 45 -54.89 1.18 -39.37
N ARG A 46 -55.62 0.20 -38.82
CA ARG A 46 -55.09 -1.11 -38.38
C ARG A 46 -54.61 -1.91 -39.58
N PHE A 47 -53.36 -2.38 -39.57
CA PHE A 47 -52.79 -3.19 -40.66
C PHE A 47 -53.60 -4.47 -40.95
N VAL A 48 -54.00 -4.67 -42.21
CA VAL A 48 -54.74 -5.85 -42.68
C VAL A 48 -53.92 -6.61 -43.72
N TRP A 49 -53.63 -7.88 -43.44
CA TRP A 49 -52.89 -8.75 -44.36
C TRP A 49 -53.83 -9.45 -45.35
N TRP A 50 -54.26 -8.73 -46.39
CA TRP A 50 -55.23 -9.20 -47.39
C TRP A 50 -54.87 -10.54 -48.05
N LYS A 51 -53.57 -10.77 -48.31
CA LYS A 51 -53.06 -12.02 -48.92
C LYS A 51 -53.20 -13.24 -48.02
N LYS A 52 -53.14 -13.05 -46.69
CA LYS A 52 -53.38 -14.12 -45.69
C LYS A 52 -54.87 -14.46 -45.61
N ILE A 53 -55.72 -13.42 -45.62
CA ILE A 53 -57.18 -13.56 -45.58
C ILE A 53 -57.67 -14.32 -46.81
N GLY A 54 -57.24 -13.95 -48.01
CA GLY A 54 -57.62 -14.68 -49.23
C GLY A 54 -57.26 -16.17 -49.18
N LYS A 55 -56.03 -16.48 -48.74
CA LYS A 55 -55.58 -17.88 -48.60
C LYS A 55 -56.39 -18.66 -47.54
N ASP A 56 -56.69 -18.06 -46.39
CA ASP A 56 -57.45 -18.75 -45.34
C ASP A 56 -58.92 -19.01 -45.73
N VAL A 57 -59.49 -18.19 -46.63
CA VAL A 57 -60.85 -18.37 -47.20
C VAL A 57 -60.87 -19.53 -48.20
N GLU A 58 -59.86 -19.66 -49.06
CA GLU A 58 -59.73 -20.81 -49.98
C GLU A 58 -59.57 -22.15 -49.24
N HIS A 59 -58.97 -22.14 -48.05
CA HIS A 59 -58.82 -23.35 -47.22
C HIS A 59 -60.08 -23.65 -46.37
N GLY A 60 -61.23 -23.04 -46.68
CA GLY A 60 -62.54 -23.40 -46.13
C GLY A 60 -62.78 -22.94 -44.68
N LYS A 61 -62.00 -22.01 -44.14
CA LYS A 61 -62.26 -21.45 -42.80
C LYS A 61 -63.31 -20.34 -42.90
N PRO A 62 -64.43 -20.42 -42.16
CA PRO A 62 -65.47 -19.40 -42.22
C PRO A 62 -64.94 -18.05 -41.76
N LEU A 63 -65.22 -16.98 -42.52
CA LEU A 63 -64.77 -15.60 -42.24
C LEU A 63 -65.08 -15.19 -40.78
N ASP A 64 -66.24 -15.59 -40.28
CA ASP A 64 -66.70 -15.26 -38.92
C ASP A 64 -65.79 -15.83 -37.83
N GLN A 65 -65.20 -17.02 -38.04
CA GLN A 65 -64.23 -17.61 -37.09
C GLN A 65 -62.83 -17.01 -37.22
N LEU A 66 -62.45 -16.51 -38.40
CA LEU A 66 -61.15 -15.87 -38.65
C LEU A 66 -61.06 -14.46 -38.05
N PHE A 67 -62.16 -13.71 -38.09
CA PHE A 67 -62.31 -12.39 -37.45
C PHE A 67 -62.93 -12.46 -36.06
N SER A 68 -63.29 -13.66 -35.58
CA SER A 68 -63.82 -13.85 -34.23
C SER A 68 -62.85 -13.27 -33.21
N ILE A 69 -63.33 -12.26 -32.49
CA ILE A 69 -62.60 -11.56 -31.43
C ILE A 69 -62.03 -12.58 -30.42
N LYS A 70 -62.72 -13.71 -30.18
CA LYS A 70 -62.26 -14.79 -29.29
C LYS A 70 -61.03 -15.53 -29.84
N ALA A 71 -61.00 -15.87 -31.13
CA ALA A 71 -59.87 -16.57 -31.76
C ALA A 71 -58.63 -15.67 -31.90
N GLN A 72 -58.83 -14.38 -32.23
CA GLN A 72 -57.75 -13.39 -32.27
C GLN A 72 -57.19 -13.14 -30.86
N LYS A 73 -58.05 -13.05 -29.85
CA LYS A 73 -57.66 -12.94 -28.43
C LYS A 73 -56.90 -14.18 -27.96
N ARG A 74 -57.26 -15.39 -28.42
CA ARG A 74 -56.51 -16.63 -28.12
C ARG A 74 -55.11 -16.61 -28.72
N ARG A 75 -54.95 -16.29 -30.01
CA ARG A 75 -53.63 -16.17 -30.65
C ARG A 75 -52.77 -15.08 -30.02
N HIS A 76 -53.40 -13.97 -29.62
CA HIS A 76 -52.71 -12.91 -28.90
C HIS A 76 -52.24 -13.39 -27.52
N ARG A 77 -53.08 -14.11 -26.76
CA ARG A 77 -52.70 -14.74 -25.48
C ARG A 77 -51.56 -15.73 -25.63
N GLU A 78 -51.58 -16.60 -26.64
CA GLU A 78 -50.51 -17.56 -26.94
C GLU A 78 -49.19 -16.82 -27.23
N LYS A 79 -49.21 -15.80 -28.09
CA LYS A 79 -48.02 -14.97 -28.38
C LYS A 79 -47.50 -14.24 -27.14
N MET A 80 -48.40 -13.69 -26.31
CA MET A 80 -48.01 -13.03 -25.06
C MET A 80 -47.39 -14.03 -24.07
N ALA A 81 -47.90 -15.26 -23.99
CA ALA A 81 -47.34 -16.31 -23.16
C ALA A 81 -45.96 -16.79 -23.67
N GLU A 82 -45.76 -16.88 -24.99
CA GLU A 82 -44.43 -17.17 -25.58
C GLU A 82 -43.43 -16.05 -25.32
N LEU A 83 -43.84 -14.79 -25.48
CA LEU A 83 -43.02 -13.62 -25.14
C LEU A 83 -42.66 -13.60 -23.66
N GLU A 84 -43.59 -13.97 -22.77
CA GLU A 84 -43.34 -14.07 -21.33
C GLU A 84 -42.30 -15.16 -21.01
N LYS A 85 -42.39 -16.34 -21.65
CA LYS A 85 -41.39 -17.40 -21.50
C LYS A 85 -40.01 -16.97 -21.99
N LEU A 86 -39.94 -16.28 -23.14
CA LEU A 86 -38.69 -15.73 -23.67
C LEU A 86 -38.12 -14.64 -22.76
N LYS A 87 -38.97 -13.78 -22.19
CA LYS A 87 -38.58 -12.76 -21.23
C LYS A 87 -37.99 -13.40 -19.98
N LYS A 88 -38.67 -14.39 -19.37
CA LYS A 88 -38.18 -15.15 -18.22
C LYS A 88 -36.84 -15.85 -18.51
N ALA A 89 -36.67 -16.43 -19.70
CA ALA A 89 -35.42 -17.06 -20.10
C ALA A 89 -34.27 -16.05 -20.28
N LYS A 90 -34.55 -14.85 -20.81
CA LYS A 90 -33.56 -13.76 -20.90
C LYS A 90 -33.20 -13.21 -19.53
N GLU A 91 -34.19 -13.01 -18.67
CA GLU A 91 -34.02 -12.54 -17.29
C GLU A 91 -33.20 -13.53 -16.47
N LYS A 92 -33.47 -14.84 -16.56
CA LYS A 92 -32.66 -15.87 -15.89
C LYS A 92 -31.19 -15.83 -16.33
N ARG A 93 -30.92 -15.74 -17.65
CA ARG A 93 -29.55 -15.63 -18.17
C ARG A 93 -28.88 -14.29 -17.81
N ALA A 94 -29.65 -13.21 -17.70
CA ALA A 94 -29.13 -11.92 -17.26
C ALA A 94 -28.77 -11.96 -15.76
N ALA A 95 -29.63 -12.55 -14.93
CA ALA A 95 -29.39 -12.72 -13.50
C ALA A 95 -28.20 -13.65 -13.22
N GLU A 96 -28.05 -14.75 -13.97
CA GLU A 96 -26.89 -15.64 -13.87
C GLU A 96 -25.58 -14.93 -14.26
N ARG A 97 -25.59 -14.17 -15.37
CA ARG A 97 -24.43 -13.37 -15.77
C ARG A 97 -24.11 -12.25 -14.78
N ALA A 98 -25.13 -11.59 -14.24
CA ALA A 98 -24.96 -10.55 -13.22
C ALA A 98 -24.32 -11.12 -11.95
N ARG A 99 -24.77 -12.29 -11.47
CA ARG A 99 -24.16 -12.97 -10.32
C ARG A 99 -22.70 -13.34 -10.59
N HIS A 100 -22.42 -13.94 -11.75
CA HIS A 100 -21.05 -14.28 -12.14
C HIS A 100 -20.16 -13.03 -12.26
N GLU A 101 -20.69 -11.93 -12.81
CA GLU A 101 -19.98 -10.65 -12.92
C GLU A 101 -19.72 -10.04 -11.53
N GLU A 102 -20.69 -10.10 -10.62
CA GLU A 102 -20.54 -9.67 -9.22
C GLU A 102 -19.47 -10.49 -8.51
N ASP A 103 -19.48 -11.83 -8.63
CA ASP A 103 -18.49 -12.73 -8.03
C ASP A 103 -17.08 -12.45 -8.60
N MET A 104 -16.96 -12.27 -9.92
CA MET A 104 -15.69 -11.92 -10.56
C MET A 104 -15.19 -10.54 -10.15
N ALA A 105 -16.10 -9.56 -10.00
CA ALA A 105 -15.75 -8.22 -9.54
C ALA A 105 -15.30 -8.23 -8.07
N LEU A 106 -15.90 -9.07 -7.23
CA LEU A 106 -15.49 -9.27 -5.84
C LEU A 106 -14.10 -9.89 -5.79
N LEU A 107 -13.85 -10.97 -6.53
CA LEU A 107 -12.52 -11.60 -6.63
C LEU A 107 -11.47 -10.63 -7.19
N ALA A 108 -11.82 -9.79 -8.17
CA ALA A 108 -10.92 -8.77 -8.68
C ALA A 108 -10.55 -7.74 -7.61
N ARG A 109 -11.53 -7.27 -6.83
CA ARG A 109 -11.29 -6.35 -5.69
C ARG A 109 -10.43 -6.98 -4.60
N GLU A 110 -10.65 -8.24 -4.30
CA GLU A 110 -9.85 -8.97 -3.31
C GLU A 110 -8.39 -9.12 -3.78
N ARG A 111 -8.16 -9.47 -5.04
CA ARG A 111 -6.80 -9.52 -5.62
C ARG A 111 -6.13 -8.16 -5.57
N SER A 112 -6.81 -7.09 -5.98
CA SER A 112 -6.25 -5.75 -5.90
C SER A 112 -5.92 -5.33 -4.46
N ARG A 113 -6.71 -5.75 -3.46
CA ARG A 113 -6.39 -5.50 -2.05
C ARG A 113 -5.17 -6.28 -1.58
N ALA A 114 -5.05 -7.54 -1.97
CA ALA A 114 -3.88 -8.36 -1.63
C ALA A 114 -2.60 -7.78 -2.25
N GLU A 115 -2.66 -7.39 -3.54
CA GLU A 115 -1.54 -6.72 -4.22
C GLU A 115 -1.14 -5.41 -3.52
N LEU A 116 -2.11 -4.58 -3.12
CA LEU A 116 -1.83 -3.35 -2.37
C LEU A 116 -1.15 -3.63 -1.03
N GLN A 117 -1.61 -4.64 -0.28
CA GLN A 117 -0.97 -5.03 0.99
C GLN A 117 0.47 -5.52 0.79
N ASP A 118 0.72 -6.30 -0.26
CA ASP A 118 2.08 -6.77 -0.57
C ASP A 118 3.00 -5.61 -0.99
N TRP A 119 2.46 -4.59 -1.67
CA TRP A 119 3.19 -3.37 -1.97
C TRP A 119 3.46 -2.54 -0.71
N GLU A 120 2.48 -2.39 0.18
CA GLU A 120 2.65 -1.68 1.46
C GLU A 120 3.77 -2.33 2.30
N LYS A 121 3.78 -3.65 2.43
CA LYS A 121 4.85 -4.37 3.15
C LYS A 121 6.23 -4.15 2.53
N LYS A 122 6.34 -4.22 1.20
CA LYS A 122 7.62 -3.96 0.51
C LYS A 122 8.10 -2.53 0.71
N GLU A 123 7.18 -1.56 0.75
CA GLU A 123 7.51 -0.17 1.04
C GLU A 123 7.99 0.01 2.49
N GLU A 124 7.36 -0.65 3.46
CA GLU A 124 7.80 -0.67 4.86
C GLU A 124 9.19 -1.27 5.00
N GLU A 125 9.46 -2.42 4.36
CA GLU A 125 10.78 -3.07 4.33
C GLU A 125 11.83 -2.15 3.70
N PHE A 126 11.52 -1.53 2.55
CA PHE A 126 12.40 -0.58 1.90
C PHE A 126 12.71 0.64 2.80
N CYS A 127 11.69 1.22 3.44
CA CYS A 127 11.87 2.31 4.39
C CYS A 127 12.75 1.92 5.58
N PHE A 128 12.58 0.69 6.07
CA PHE A 128 13.39 0.16 7.16
C PHE A 128 14.85 -0.02 6.73
N ASP A 129 15.10 -0.58 5.56
CA ASP A 129 16.46 -0.76 5.03
C ASP A 129 17.15 0.57 4.72
N GLN A 130 16.42 1.55 4.17
CA GLN A 130 16.90 2.93 4.04
C GLN A 130 17.30 3.52 5.40
N SER A 131 16.51 3.25 6.45
CA SER A 131 16.83 3.71 7.81
C SER A 131 18.12 3.07 8.33
N LYS A 132 18.37 1.78 8.08
CA LYS A 132 19.66 1.12 8.38
C LYS A 132 20.83 1.76 7.63
N VAL A 133 20.68 2.03 6.33
CA VAL A 133 21.74 2.67 5.53
C VAL A 133 22.06 4.06 6.06
N ARG A 134 21.02 4.86 6.37
CA ARG A 134 21.19 6.19 6.97
C ARG A 134 21.85 6.13 8.33
N SER A 135 21.49 5.14 9.15
CA SER A 135 22.10 4.87 10.46
C SER A 135 23.61 4.61 10.32
N LYS A 136 24.00 3.71 9.41
CA LYS A 136 25.43 3.42 9.11
C LYS A 136 26.20 4.67 8.70
N ILE A 137 25.60 5.55 7.88
CA ILE A 137 26.22 6.81 7.46
C ILE A 137 26.39 7.76 8.65
N ARG A 138 25.38 7.90 9.51
CA ARG A 138 25.44 8.78 10.70
C ARG A 138 26.52 8.35 11.69
N LEU A 139 26.62 7.05 11.94
CA LEU A 139 27.67 6.46 12.79
C LEU A 139 29.06 6.82 12.26
N ARG A 140 29.32 6.58 10.96
CA ARG A 140 30.61 6.93 10.32
C ARG A 140 30.93 8.43 10.35
N GLN A 141 29.92 9.29 10.36
CA GLN A 141 30.07 10.74 10.41
C GLN A 141 30.18 11.31 11.84
N GLY A 142 30.10 10.48 12.87
CA GLY A 142 30.11 10.92 14.28
C GLY A 142 28.86 11.72 14.69
N ARG A 143 27.74 11.53 13.97
CA ARG A 143 26.44 12.17 14.25
C ARG A 143 25.37 11.12 14.56
N ALA A 144 25.77 10.11 15.34
CA ALA A 144 24.91 9.00 15.69
C ALA A 144 23.69 9.49 16.47
N LYS A 145 22.50 9.01 16.07
CA LYS A 145 21.32 9.11 16.90
C LYS A 145 21.34 8.01 17.97
N PRO A 146 20.62 8.18 19.10
CA PRO A 146 20.48 7.14 20.12
C PRO A 146 20.08 5.77 19.57
N ILE A 147 19.14 5.72 18.62
CA ILE A 147 18.70 4.47 17.96
C ILE A 147 19.83 3.80 17.17
N ASP A 148 20.72 4.58 16.56
CA ASP A 148 21.82 4.05 15.75
C ASP A 148 22.81 3.27 16.64
N VAL A 149 23.09 3.79 17.84
CA VAL A 149 23.94 3.13 18.84
C VAL A 149 23.29 1.84 19.35
N LEU A 150 21.99 1.89 19.68
CA LEU A 150 21.24 0.72 20.15
C LEU A 150 21.16 -0.39 19.10
N TYR A 151 21.00 -0.03 17.82
CA TYR A 151 21.00 -0.99 16.73
C TYR A 151 22.37 -1.64 16.53
N LYS A 152 23.44 -0.84 16.64
CA LYS A 152 24.83 -1.31 16.55
C LYS A 152 25.21 -2.27 17.68
N HIS A 153 24.70 -2.07 18.90
CA HIS A 153 24.89 -3.02 20.01
C HIS A 153 24.32 -4.42 19.75
N LEU A 154 23.37 -4.54 18.81
CA LEU A 154 22.72 -5.79 18.45
C LEU A 154 23.35 -6.45 17.21
N HIS A 155 23.93 -5.65 16.32
CA HIS A 155 24.43 -6.08 15.01
C HIS A 155 25.95 -5.98 14.95
N ASP A 156 26.56 -7.15 14.95
CA ASP A 156 28.00 -7.40 14.97
C ASP A 156 28.65 -7.38 13.55
N ASP A 157 27.91 -6.90 12.55
CA ASP A 157 28.27 -7.02 11.13
C ASP A 157 28.92 -5.74 10.57
N SER A 158 29.43 -4.87 11.44
CA SER A 158 30.20 -3.73 10.96
C SER A 158 31.59 -4.23 10.57
N GLU A 159 31.81 -4.47 9.27
CA GLU A 159 33.14 -4.68 8.65
C GLU A 159 34.14 -3.53 8.88
N SER A 160 33.83 -2.57 9.76
CA SER A 160 34.68 -1.45 10.12
C SER A 160 35.23 -1.67 11.52
N ASP A 161 36.51 -2.01 11.57
CA ASP A 161 37.37 -2.11 12.77
C ASP A 161 37.48 -0.77 13.55
N ASP A 162 36.97 0.32 12.99
CA ASP A 162 37.26 1.69 13.43
C ASP A 162 36.46 2.21 14.65
N MET A 163 35.65 1.39 15.34
CA MET A 163 34.71 1.89 16.36
C MET A 163 34.56 1.03 17.63
N GLU A 164 35.62 0.35 18.08
CA GLU A 164 35.66 -0.41 19.35
C GLU A 164 35.21 0.40 20.59
N ILE A 165 35.32 1.73 20.56
CA ILE A 165 35.12 2.60 21.74
C ILE A 165 33.63 2.83 22.08
N GLU A 166 32.70 2.63 21.14
CA GLU A 166 31.27 2.96 21.34
C GLU A 166 30.43 1.77 21.82
N LEU A 167 30.97 0.54 21.69
CA LEU A 167 30.33 -0.68 22.20
C LEU A 167 30.57 -0.90 23.70
N SER A 168 31.45 -0.15 24.36
CA SER A 168 31.75 -0.35 25.78
C SER A 168 30.67 0.15 26.74
N SER A 169 29.67 0.90 26.24
CA SER A 169 28.57 1.39 27.06
C SER A 169 27.40 0.42 27.04
N GLU A 170 26.86 0.09 28.22
CA GLU A 170 25.71 -0.81 28.31
C GLU A 170 24.49 -0.17 27.60
N PRO A 171 23.64 -0.94 26.89
CA PRO A 171 22.60 -0.38 26.02
C PRO A 171 21.66 0.62 26.71
N TYR A 172 21.35 0.39 27.99
CA TYR A 172 20.45 1.26 28.75
C TYR A 172 21.09 2.60 29.17
N MET A 173 22.39 2.80 28.94
CA MET A 173 23.06 4.09 29.21
C MET A 173 22.73 5.15 28.15
N VAL A 174 22.30 4.73 26.95
CA VAL A 174 21.92 5.63 25.85
C VAL A 174 20.77 6.58 26.22
N PHE A 175 19.90 6.17 27.16
CA PHE A 175 18.78 6.99 27.62
C PHE A 175 19.20 8.12 28.57
N LYS A 176 20.39 8.07 29.16
CA LYS A 176 20.81 9.06 30.17
C LYS A 176 21.15 10.39 29.50
N GLY A 177 20.47 11.45 29.94
CA GLY A 177 20.73 12.82 29.49
C GLY A 177 19.96 13.23 28.23
N LEU A 178 19.07 12.38 27.72
CA LEU A 178 18.14 12.74 26.65
C LEU A 178 17.00 13.61 27.19
N THR A 179 16.50 14.52 26.36
CA THR A 179 15.31 15.32 26.69
C THR A 179 14.04 14.48 26.60
N VAL A 180 12.92 14.95 27.16
CA VAL A 180 11.62 14.25 27.02
C VAL A 180 11.24 14.05 25.55
N GLN A 181 11.49 15.05 24.70
CA GLN A 181 11.21 14.95 23.26
C GLN A 181 12.09 13.87 22.61
N ASP A 182 13.40 13.87 22.87
CA ASP A 182 14.32 12.88 22.29
C ASP A 182 13.99 11.46 22.76
N LEU A 183 13.55 11.30 24.01
CA LEU A 183 13.08 10.02 24.54
C LEU A 183 11.78 9.54 23.87
N GLU A 184 10.86 10.45 23.54
CA GLU A 184 9.63 10.12 22.80
C GLU A 184 9.94 9.69 21.37
N GLU A 185 10.81 10.42 20.68
CA GLU A 185 11.31 10.05 19.34
C GLU A 185 12.00 8.69 19.38
N LEU A 186 12.90 8.48 20.35
CA LEU A 186 13.60 7.20 20.52
C LEU A 186 12.64 6.04 20.83
N ARG A 187 11.59 6.27 21.63
CA ARG A 187 10.57 5.26 21.91
C ARG A 187 9.87 4.81 20.62
N ASP A 188 9.51 5.76 19.76
CA ASP A 188 8.78 5.46 18.53
C ASP A 188 9.71 4.82 17.47
N ASP A 189 10.98 5.23 17.43
CA ASP A 189 12.02 4.53 16.69
C ASP A 189 12.16 3.07 17.19
N ILE A 190 12.30 2.83 18.50
CA ILE A 190 12.40 1.47 19.10
C ILE A 190 11.19 0.60 18.71
N LYS A 191 9.97 1.15 18.72
CA LYS A 191 8.77 0.42 18.29
C LYS A 191 8.83 0.01 16.82
N THR A 192 9.28 0.92 15.96
CA THR A 192 9.47 0.64 14.53
C THR A 192 10.48 -0.52 14.34
N TYR A 193 11.57 -0.52 15.11
CA TYR A 193 12.54 -1.63 15.08
C TYR A 193 11.97 -2.94 15.66
N LEU A 194 11.15 -2.89 16.71
CA LEU A 194 10.49 -4.08 17.26
C LEU A 194 9.50 -4.73 16.26
N ASP A 195 8.85 -3.92 15.44
CA ASP A 195 7.93 -4.41 14.41
C ASP A 195 8.66 -5.02 13.21
N SER A 196 9.79 -4.43 12.81
CA SER A 196 10.56 -4.87 11.64
C SER A 196 11.64 -5.93 11.92
N ASP A 197 12.34 -5.89 13.07
CA ASP A 197 13.47 -6.78 13.41
C ASP A 197 13.05 -7.96 14.29
N ARG A 198 12.26 -8.86 13.71
CA ARG A 198 11.72 -10.06 14.38
C ARG A 198 12.46 -11.35 14.03
N GLU A 199 13.68 -11.25 13.52
CA GLU A 199 14.45 -12.40 13.01
C GLU A 199 14.83 -13.40 14.10
N THR A 200 15.24 -12.93 15.28
CA THR A 200 15.67 -13.79 16.38
C THR A 200 14.94 -13.45 17.67
N SER A 201 14.57 -14.47 18.46
CA SER A 201 13.92 -14.27 19.76
C SER A 201 14.74 -13.39 20.72
N THR A 202 16.08 -13.42 20.64
CA THR A 202 16.96 -12.56 21.44
C THR A 202 16.85 -11.09 21.05
N ARG A 203 16.72 -10.78 19.75
CA ARG A 203 16.52 -9.41 19.24
C ARG A 203 15.17 -8.86 19.67
N VAL A 204 14.12 -9.66 19.59
CA VAL A 204 12.79 -9.26 20.09
C VAL A 204 12.85 -8.91 21.58
N LYS A 205 13.43 -9.80 22.41
CA LYS A 205 13.61 -9.55 23.85
C LYS A 205 14.45 -8.31 24.15
N TYR A 206 15.46 -8.04 23.32
CA TYR A 206 16.29 -6.83 23.42
C TYR A 206 15.46 -5.56 23.20
N TRP A 207 14.72 -5.49 22.09
CA TRP A 207 13.86 -4.33 21.78
C TRP A 207 12.71 -4.15 22.79
N GLU A 208 12.09 -5.25 23.24
CA GLU A 208 11.08 -5.21 24.32
C GLU A 208 11.66 -4.67 25.62
N SER A 209 12.86 -5.12 26.00
CA SER A 209 13.54 -4.65 27.21
C SER A 209 13.95 -3.18 27.11
N LEU A 210 14.40 -2.72 25.93
CA LEU A 210 14.68 -1.32 25.67
C LEU A 210 13.41 -0.45 25.78
N LEU A 211 12.27 -0.94 25.30
CA LEU A 211 11.00 -0.21 25.38
C LEU A 211 10.57 -0.02 26.84
N VAL A 212 10.69 -1.06 27.67
CA VAL A 212 10.39 -0.96 29.13
C VAL A 212 11.28 0.07 29.81
N VAL A 213 12.58 0.09 29.49
CA VAL A 213 13.52 1.08 30.04
C VAL A 213 13.19 2.49 29.55
N CYS A 214 12.86 2.64 28.25
CA CYS A 214 12.50 3.92 27.65
C CYS A 214 11.23 4.52 28.27
N ASP A 215 10.18 3.71 28.43
CA ASP A 215 8.94 4.15 29.06
C ASP A 215 9.17 4.57 30.52
N TRP A 216 10.02 3.86 31.25
CA TRP A 216 10.39 4.26 32.61
C TRP A 216 11.16 5.59 32.62
N GLU A 217 12.21 5.74 31.81
CA GLU A 217 12.98 6.98 31.75
C GLU A 217 12.11 8.17 31.30
N LEU A 218 11.14 7.95 30.41
CA LEU A 218 10.13 8.96 30.05
C LEU A 218 9.28 9.38 31.25
N THR A 219 8.79 8.42 32.04
CA THR A 219 8.01 8.75 33.24
C THR A 219 8.85 9.51 34.26
N GLU A 220 10.11 9.14 34.43
CA GLU A 220 11.02 9.81 35.35
C GLU A 220 11.44 11.20 34.85
N ALA A 221 11.70 11.38 33.56
CA ALA A 221 12.01 12.68 32.97
C ALA A 221 10.83 13.65 33.11
N ARG A 222 9.60 13.19 32.79
CA ARG A 222 8.38 13.98 33.00
C ARG A 222 8.15 14.34 34.48
N LYS A 223 8.46 13.43 35.40
CA LYS A 223 8.41 13.72 36.84
C LYS A 223 9.46 14.75 37.24
N ARG A 224 10.68 14.67 36.72
CA ARG A 224 11.73 15.66 36.98
C ARG A 224 11.30 17.04 36.51
N ASP A 225 10.77 17.16 35.30
CA ASP A 225 10.26 18.42 34.76
C ASP A 225 9.08 18.96 35.58
N ALA A 226 8.14 18.08 35.97
CA ALA A 226 7.00 18.45 36.80
C ALA A 226 7.40 18.86 38.23
N ILE A 227 8.38 18.17 38.81
CA ILE A 227 8.93 18.48 40.13
C ILE A 227 9.76 19.75 40.05
N GLU A 228 10.55 20.00 39.01
CA GLU A 228 11.26 21.27 38.82
C GLU A 228 10.29 22.46 38.78
N LEU A 229 9.11 22.26 38.18
CA LEU A 229 8.00 23.23 38.21
C LEU A 229 7.31 23.36 39.58
N LEU A 230 7.41 22.36 40.46
CA LEU A 230 6.74 22.26 41.77
C LEU A 230 7.71 22.28 42.97
N ALA A 231 9.02 22.42 42.76
CA ALA A 231 10.08 22.18 43.75
C ALA A 231 10.28 23.34 44.74
N GLN A 232 9.20 23.70 45.43
CA GLN A 232 9.25 24.26 46.78
C GLN A 232 8.76 23.29 47.86
N GLU A 233 8.26 22.08 47.54
CA GLU A 233 7.84 21.12 48.58
C GLU A 233 8.24 19.66 48.33
N LYS A 234 9.18 19.20 49.18
CA LYS A 234 9.34 17.86 49.80
C LYS A 234 9.32 16.58 48.92
N GLY A 235 10.31 15.70 49.20
CA GLY A 235 10.22 14.27 48.87
C GLY A 235 10.82 13.39 49.98
N LEU A 236 9.97 12.82 50.84
CA LEU A 236 10.30 11.99 52.00
C LEU A 236 10.43 10.48 51.70
N HIS A 237 10.59 10.08 50.43
CA HIS A 237 10.65 8.67 50.01
C HIS A 237 12.02 8.21 49.45
N SER A 238 13.03 9.09 49.40
CA SER A 238 14.31 8.83 48.74
C SER A 238 15.17 7.72 49.40
N GLY A 239 15.09 7.56 50.72
CA GLY A 239 15.88 6.55 51.45
C GLY A 239 15.45 5.11 51.16
N VAL A 240 14.14 4.88 51.12
CA VAL A 240 13.56 3.55 50.83
C VAL A 240 13.87 3.14 49.39
N GLU A 241 13.78 4.07 48.45
CA GLU A 241 14.12 3.82 47.06
C GLU A 241 15.61 3.48 46.86
N ALA A 242 16.50 4.18 47.57
CA ALA A 242 17.94 3.89 47.52
C ALA A 242 18.28 2.49 48.06
N ASP A 243 17.62 2.06 49.14
CA ASP A 243 17.81 0.71 49.69
C ASP A 243 17.30 -0.37 48.74
N VAL A 244 16.17 -0.14 48.06
CA VAL A 244 15.65 -1.07 47.03
C VAL A 244 16.58 -1.12 45.82
N ARG A 245 17.11 0.02 45.35
CA ARG A 245 18.09 0.04 44.26
C ARG A 245 19.32 -0.80 44.60
N ARG A 246 19.89 -0.62 45.80
CA ARG A 246 21.02 -1.44 46.28
C ARG A 246 20.69 -2.92 46.38
N LEU A 247 19.44 -3.28 46.69
CA LEU A 247 19.00 -4.67 46.75
C LEU A 247 18.89 -5.31 45.36
N LEU A 248 18.54 -4.54 44.33
CA LEU A 248 18.31 -5.02 42.96
C LEU A 248 19.54 -4.91 42.06
N ASP A 249 20.44 -3.96 42.33
CA ASP A 249 21.71 -3.78 41.61
C ASP A 249 22.57 -5.05 41.66
N GLY A 250 23.13 -5.44 40.51
CA GLY A 250 24.07 -6.56 40.40
C GLY A 250 23.46 -7.96 40.34
N LYS A 251 22.13 -8.09 40.40
CA LYS A 251 21.43 -9.37 40.26
C LYS A 251 21.22 -9.76 38.80
N THR A 252 21.23 -11.06 38.53
CA THR A 252 20.94 -11.59 37.18
C THR A 252 19.45 -11.48 36.85
N HIS A 253 19.11 -11.55 35.57
CA HIS A 253 17.71 -11.54 35.15
C HIS A 253 16.91 -12.68 35.83
N SER A 254 17.51 -13.87 35.92
CA SER A 254 16.87 -15.04 36.55
C SER A 254 16.61 -14.85 38.06
N GLU A 255 17.54 -14.25 38.79
CA GLU A 255 17.40 -13.96 40.23
C GLU A 255 16.31 -12.92 40.49
N LEU A 256 16.24 -11.90 39.62
CA LEU A 256 15.19 -10.87 39.70
C LEU A 256 13.81 -11.48 39.44
N VAL A 257 13.66 -12.36 38.44
CA VAL A 257 12.41 -13.09 38.19
C VAL A 257 12.00 -13.96 39.38
N GLN A 258 12.94 -14.69 39.99
CA GLN A 258 12.65 -15.49 41.18
C GLN A 258 12.19 -14.63 42.36
N MET A 259 12.82 -13.48 42.55
CA MET A 259 12.45 -12.53 43.60
C MET A 259 11.05 -11.94 43.36
N GLN A 260 10.69 -11.66 42.11
CA GLN A 260 9.34 -11.22 41.75
C GLN A 260 8.30 -12.26 42.18
N LEU A 261 8.49 -13.52 41.78
CA LEU A 261 7.57 -14.61 42.11
C LEU A 261 7.45 -14.79 43.63
N HIS A 262 8.55 -14.65 44.35
CA HIS A 262 8.56 -14.69 45.81
C HIS A 262 7.72 -13.55 46.41
N ILE A 263 7.95 -12.31 45.98
CA ILE A 263 7.23 -11.13 46.47
C ILE A 263 5.74 -11.21 46.13
N GLU A 264 5.38 -11.61 44.90
CA GLU A 264 3.99 -11.78 44.48
C GLU A 264 3.27 -12.86 45.30
N SER A 265 3.95 -13.97 45.61
CA SER A 265 3.41 -15.01 46.50
C SER A 265 3.20 -14.50 47.93
N GLN A 266 4.11 -13.69 48.46
CA GLN A 266 3.99 -13.06 49.78
C GLN A 266 2.85 -12.01 49.83
N LEU A 267 2.62 -11.29 48.74
CA LEU A 267 1.50 -10.37 48.59
C LEU A 267 0.17 -11.12 48.50
N PHE A 268 0.11 -12.17 47.68
CA PHE A 268 -1.10 -12.98 47.50
C PHE A 268 -1.52 -13.72 48.77
N SER A 269 -0.54 -14.21 49.55
CA SER A 269 -0.80 -14.87 50.83
C SER A 269 -1.20 -13.92 51.97
N GLY A 270 -1.17 -12.61 51.74
CA GLY A 270 -1.52 -11.58 52.75
C GLY A 270 -0.52 -11.47 53.90
N VAL A 271 0.68 -12.07 53.75
CA VAL A 271 1.75 -12.05 54.76
C VAL A 271 2.53 -10.72 54.73
N ALA A 272 2.46 -10.01 53.61
CA ALA A 272 3.13 -8.73 53.40
C ALA A 272 2.58 -7.62 54.30
N LYS A 273 3.40 -7.15 55.25
CA LYS A 273 3.03 -6.08 56.20
C LYS A 273 2.97 -4.68 55.58
N VAL A 274 3.65 -4.45 54.46
CA VAL A 274 3.74 -3.14 53.79
C VAL A 274 3.51 -3.32 52.29
N VAL A 275 2.24 -3.44 51.90
CA VAL A 275 1.85 -3.72 50.51
C VAL A 275 2.37 -2.65 49.54
N GLU A 276 2.21 -1.37 49.88
CA GLU A 276 2.66 -0.24 49.06
C GLU A 276 4.17 -0.25 48.76
N TYR A 277 4.98 -0.71 49.72
CA TYR A 277 6.42 -0.88 49.55
C TYR A 277 6.72 -1.98 48.54
N TRP A 278 6.09 -3.15 48.68
CA TRP A 278 6.31 -4.27 47.76
C TRP A 278 5.78 -3.99 46.36
N GLU A 279 4.67 -3.25 46.23
CA GLU A 279 4.19 -2.77 44.93
C GLU A 279 5.19 -1.81 44.27
N ALA A 280 5.81 -0.91 45.04
CA ALA A 280 6.88 -0.04 44.54
C ALA A 280 8.12 -0.84 44.13
N VAL A 281 8.48 -1.86 44.91
CA VAL A 281 9.59 -2.79 44.59
C VAL A 281 9.29 -3.55 43.31
N LEU A 282 8.07 -4.08 43.12
CA LEU A 282 7.69 -4.81 41.90
C LEU A 282 7.79 -3.94 40.65
N LYS A 283 7.30 -2.69 40.71
CA LYS A 283 7.46 -1.72 39.61
C LYS A 283 8.92 -1.48 39.27
N LEU A 284 9.78 -1.33 40.28
CA LEU A 284 11.21 -1.14 40.06
C LEU A 284 11.88 -2.40 39.51
N LEU A 285 11.43 -3.57 39.96
CA LEU A 285 11.96 -4.87 39.57
C LEU A 285 11.72 -5.14 38.07
N ASP A 286 10.61 -4.70 37.49
CA ASP A 286 10.38 -4.78 36.03
C ASP A 286 11.48 -4.08 35.22
N ILE A 287 11.89 -2.89 35.65
CA ILE A 287 12.96 -2.12 34.99
C ILE A 287 14.31 -2.79 35.20
N TYR A 288 14.56 -3.29 36.40
CA TYR A 288 15.81 -3.98 36.72
C TYR A 288 15.96 -5.30 35.95
N LYS A 289 14.87 -6.06 35.76
CA LYS A 289 14.85 -7.24 34.88
C LYS A 289 15.18 -6.86 33.44
N ALA A 290 14.60 -5.77 32.94
CA ALA A 290 14.87 -5.27 31.59
C ALA A 290 16.34 -4.84 31.45
N LYS A 291 16.88 -4.06 32.40
CA LYS A 291 18.29 -3.67 32.43
C LYS A 291 19.23 -4.87 32.52
N ALA A 292 18.93 -5.85 33.37
CA ALA A 292 19.71 -7.09 33.48
C ALA A 292 19.67 -7.90 32.18
N CYS A 293 18.49 -8.01 31.54
CA CYS A 293 18.35 -8.68 30.25
C CYS A 293 19.19 -7.99 29.16
N LEU A 294 19.17 -6.66 29.09
CA LEU A 294 20.00 -5.90 28.16
C LEU A 294 21.50 -6.10 28.41
N LYS A 295 21.93 -6.14 29.67
CA LYS A 295 23.33 -6.43 30.03
C LYS A 295 23.74 -7.84 29.61
N GLU A 296 22.90 -8.84 29.86
CA GLU A 296 23.18 -10.24 29.49
C GLU A 296 23.28 -10.39 27.96
N ILE A 297 22.32 -9.84 27.21
CA ILE A 297 22.34 -9.87 25.73
C ILE A 297 23.57 -9.13 25.20
N HIS A 298 23.91 -7.97 25.78
CA HIS A 298 25.09 -7.21 25.37
C HIS A 298 26.39 -7.97 25.67
N ALA A 299 26.51 -8.60 26.84
CA ALA A 299 27.66 -9.43 27.18
C ALA A 299 27.80 -10.63 26.23
N GLU A 300 26.70 -11.31 25.88
CA GLU A 300 26.71 -12.39 24.90
C GLU A 300 27.17 -11.92 23.51
N THR A 301 26.67 -10.76 23.05
CA THR A 301 27.12 -10.17 21.79
C THR A 301 28.60 -9.81 21.84
N MET A 302 29.09 -9.31 22.97
CA MET A 302 30.51 -8.98 23.12
C MET A 302 31.42 -10.20 23.14
N ILE A 303 31.02 -11.27 23.81
CA ILE A 303 31.75 -12.55 23.77
C ILE A 303 31.81 -13.07 22.33
N ARG A 304 30.72 -12.97 21.57
CA ARG A 304 30.67 -13.38 20.17
C ARG A 304 31.62 -12.55 19.29
N HIS A 305 31.68 -11.24 19.51
CA HIS A 305 32.59 -10.35 18.81
C HIS A 305 34.07 -10.68 19.09
N VAL A 306 34.43 -10.84 20.37
CA VAL A 306 35.80 -11.21 20.77
C VAL A 306 36.22 -12.54 20.15
N HIS A 307 35.37 -13.57 20.21
CA HIS A 307 35.65 -14.87 19.60
C HIS A 307 35.84 -14.76 18.08
N ARG A 308 35.15 -13.84 17.40
CA ARG A 308 35.35 -13.60 15.96
C ARG A 308 36.72 -12.98 15.69
N LEU A 309 37.11 -11.96 16.45
CA LEU A 309 38.42 -11.32 16.33
C LEU A 309 39.57 -12.31 16.59
N GLU A 310 39.44 -13.14 17.62
CA GLU A 310 40.43 -14.19 17.93
C GLU A 310 40.61 -15.19 16.77
N ASN A 311 39.51 -15.59 16.11
CA ASN A 311 39.58 -16.50 14.97
C ASN A 311 40.18 -15.85 13.71
N VAL A 312 39.91 -14.56 13.45
CA VAL A 312 40.51 -13.81 12.33
C VAL A 312 42.01 -13.62 12.53
N SER A 313 42.46 -13.45 13.78
CA SER A 313 43.89 -13.31 14.11
C SER A 313 44.68 -14.64 14.09
N SER A 314 44.01 -15.78 13.95
CA SER A 314 44.61 -17.12 14.04
C SER A 314 44.87 -17.79 12.68
N ASP A 315 44.59 -17.12 11.55
CA ASP A 315 45.03 -17.57 10.23
C ASP A 315 46.53 -17.27 10.06
N PRO A 316 47.40 -18.27 9.79
CA PRO A 316 48.82 -18.02 9.60
C PRO A 316 49.04 -17.30 8.26
N GLU A 317 49.64 -16.12 8.33
CA GLU A 317 50.34 -15.50 7.21
C GLU A 317 51.42 -16.47 6.71
N GLU A 318 51.11 -17.27 5.69
CA GLU A 318 52.13 -17.95 4.89
C GLU A 318 52.84 -16.89 4.04
N GLU A 319 54.03 -16.54 4.50
CA GLU A 319 55.07 -15.86 3.72
C GLU A 319 55.25 -16.54 2.36
N SER A 320 55.06 -15.78 1.27
CA SER A 320 55.85 -16.01 0.06
C SER A 320 56.36 -14.68 -0.47
N PHE A 321 57.36 -14.15 0.23
CA PHE A 321 58.31 -13.22 -0.35
C PHE A 321 59.30 -14.06 -1.18
N SER A 322 59.30 -13.89 -2.49
CA SER A 322 60.41 -14.30 -3.34
C SER A 322 60.55 -13.26 -4.44
N GLN A 323 61.64 -12.52 -4.33
CA GLN A 323 62.07 -11.43 -5.18
C GLN A 323 63.25 -11.95 -6.02
N GLU A 324 63.19 -11.76 -7.34
CA GLU A 324 64.31 -11.68 -8.32
C GLU A 324 63.68 -11.43 -9.71
N GLU A 325 63.60 -10.16 -10.12
CA GLU A 325 64.50 -9.43 -11.05
C GLU A 325 64.28 -9.68 -12.56
N ALA A 326 63.93 -8.57 -13.22
CA ALA A 326 64.30 -8.11 -14.57
C ALA A 326 63.92 -8.94 -15.82
N ASP A 327 63.04 -8.37 -16.66
CA ASP A 327 63.43 -8.07 -18.04
C ASP A 327 62.57 -6.94 -18.66
N ASP A 328 63.20 -6.23 -19.58
CA ASP A 328 62.93 -4.88 -20.06
C ASP A 328 62.01 -4.81 -21.30
N MET A 329 61.42 -3.63 -21.47
CA MET A 329 60.93 -2.99 -22.71
C MET A 329 59.78 -3.54 -23.60
N GLU A 330 58.82 -2.62 -23.76
CA GLU A 330 58.17 -2.14 -25.00
C GLU A 330 56.84 -2.72 -25.49
N ALA A 331 55.95 -1.73 -25.76
CA ALA A 331 55.04 -1.63 -26.91
C ALA A 331 53.52 -1.75 -26.65
N GLU A 332 52.88 -0.60 -26.85
CA GLU A 332 51.55 -0.34 -27.43
C GLU A 332 50.39 -0.02 -26.49
N GLU A 333 49.98 1.25 -26.59
CA GLU A 333 48.69 1.75 -26.18
C GLU A 333 47.55 1.14 -27.02
N ALA A 334 46.49 0.71 -26.36
CA ALA A 334 45.14 0.83 -26.92
C ALA A 334 44.12 0.92 -25.79
N ALA A 335 43.54 2.11 -25.66
CA ALA A 335 42.35 2.35 -24.87
C ALA A 335 41.23 1.37 -25.23
N CYS A 336 40.61 0.75 -24.22
CA CYS A 336 39.24 0.23 -24.33
C CYS A 336 38.56 0.31 -22.97
N SER A 337 37.72 1.33 -22.83
CA SER A 337 36.68 1.47 -21.83
C SER A 337 35.76 0.26 -21.85
N PHE A 338 35.59 -0.42 -20.72
CA PHE A 338 34.61 -1.49 -20.59
C PHE A 338 33.32 -0.92 -19.97
N SER A 339 32.30 -0.73 -20.80
CA SER A 339 30.91 -0.47 -20.39
C SER A 339 30.17 -1.81 -20.26
N PRO A 340 29.30 -2.02 -19.26
CA PRO A 340 28.48 -3.23 -19.15
C PRO A 340 27.23 -3.16 -20.03
N GLU A 341 27.00 -4.20 -20.83
CA GLU A 341 25.81 -4.42 -21.66
C GLU A 341 24.52 -4.53 -20.84
N LEU A 342 23.49 -3.81 -21.27
CA LEU A 342 22.10 -3.94 -20.85
C LEU A 342 21.37 -4.90 -21.80
N MET A 343 20.97 -6.06 -21.28
CA MET A 343 20.02 -6.98 -21.93
C MET A 343 18.62 -6.35 -21.99
N HIS A 344 18.21 -5.88 -23.17
CA HIS A 344 16.81 -5.57 -23.46
C HIS A 344 16.15 -6.80 -24.11
N GLY A 345 15.11 -7.32 -23.46
CA GLY A 345 14.26 -8.39 -23.98
C GLY A 345 13.27 -7.87 -25.02
N ASP A 346 13.19 -8.62 -26.12
CA ASP A 346 12.26 -8.43 -27.23
C ASP A 346 10.79 -8.47 -26.79
N TYR A 347 10.07 -7.38 -27.01
CA TYR A 347 8.61 -7.38 -27.12
C TYR A 347 8.19 -6.44 -28.26
N ASP A 348 8.22 -6.93 -29.49
CA ASP A 348 7.44 -6.33 -30.59
C ASP A 348 6.59 -7.42 -31.25
N ARG A 349 5.35 -7.52 -30.78
CA ARG A 349 4.27 -8.22 -31.47
C ARG A 349 3.01 -7.36 -31.44
N GLU A 350 2.94 -6.41 -32.36
CA GLU A 350 1.68 -5.74 -32.68
C GLU A 350 0.95 -6.51 -33.81
N GLU A 351 -0.20 -7.08 -33.46
CA GLU A 351 -1.24 -7.48 -34.42
C GLU A 351 -1.97 -6.24 -34.94
N ALA A 352 -1.64 -5.81 -36.16
CA ALA A 352 -2.42 -4.82 -36.89
C ALA A 352 -3.59 -5.50 -37.61
N ILE A 353 -4.80 -5.37 -37.06
CA ILE A 353 -6.06 -5.71 -37.73
C ILE A 353 -6.60 -4.48 -38.47
N ASP A 354 -6.46 -4.54 -39.80
CA ASP A 354 -7.31 -4.06 -40.90
C ASP A 354 -8.29 -2.89 -40.66
N SER A 355 -8.08 -1.79 -41.41
CA SER A 355 -9.22 -1.07 -42.00
C SER A 355 -8.89 -0.35 -43.32
N ARG A 356 -9.70 -0.71 -44.34
CA ARG A 356 -10.12 0.07 -45.53
C ARG A 356 -9.14 0.19 -46.72
N GLY A 357 -9.61 -0.28 -47.88
CA GLY A 357 -9.27 0.36 -49.16
C GLY A 357 -9.50 -0.45 -50.43
N ARG A 358 -10.72 -0.93 -50.68
CA ARG A 358 -11.11 -1.43 -52.01
C ARG A 358 -11.03 -0.29 -53.03
N GLN A 359 -10.08 -0.36 -53.96
CA GLN A 359 -10.11 0.37 -55.23
C GLN A 359 -10.05 -0.63 -56.39
N GLU A 360 -11.19 -0.84 -57.04
CA GLU A 360 -11.30 -1.33 -58.42
C GLU A 360 -12.06 -0.24 -59.19
N ALA A 361 -11.45 0.27 -60.27
CA ALA A 361 -12.09 0.67 -61.53
C ALA A 361 -11.12 1.54 -62.36
N THR A 362 -10.45 0.92 -63.32
CA THR A 362 -10.26 1.40 -64.70
C THR A 362 -9.80 0.25 -65.57
#